data_AF-A0A060SNZ0-F1
#
_entry.id   AF-A0A060SNZ0-F1
#
_cell.length_a   1.000
_cell.length_b   1.000
_cell.length_c   1.000
_cell.angle_alpha   90.00
_cell.angle_beta   90.00
_cell.angle_gamma   90.00
#
_symmetry.space_group_name_H-M   'P 1'
#
loop_
_entity.id
_entity.type
_entity.pdbx_description
1 polymer ?
#
loop_
_entity_poly.entity_id
_entity_poly.type
_entity_poly.pdbx_seq_one_letter_code
_entity_poly.pdbx_strand_id
1 'polypeptide(L)'
;MDFSSMSSAEQAHMTRVIERKQMQDFMRMYSSLVERCFNSCCNDFTSKALSSKEEQCVLNCTDKFLKHSERVGARFAEHNAEMMGASAQK
;
A
#
# COMPACT_ATOMS: atom_id res chain seq x y z
N MET A 1 -1.61 -17.34 -1.02
CA MET A 1 -2.12 -17.98 0.20
C MET A 1 -2.91 -19.20 -0.25
N ASP A 2 -2.42 -20.40 0.07
CA ASP A 2 -3.08 -21.65 -0.32
C ASP A 2 -4.07 -22.06 0.78
N PHE A 3 -5.36 -22.10 0.44
CA PHE A 3 -6.45 -22.47 1.36
C PHE A 3 -7.04 -23.84 1.05
N SER A 4 -6.39 -24.62 0.18
CA SER A 4 -6.87 -25.93 -0.26
C SER A 4 -6.94 -26.98 0.86
N SER A 5 -6.30 -26.73 2.01
CA SER A 5 -6.33 -27.61 3.19
C SER A 5 -7.44 -27.29 4.21
N MET A 6 -8.26 -26.26 3.98
CA MET A 6 -9.31 -25.83 4.93
C MET A 6 -10.69 -26.37 4.53
N SER A 7 -11.60 -26.53 5.50
CA SER A 7 -13.00 -26.88 5.20
C SER A 7 -13.69 -25.75 4.43
N SER A 8 -14.74 -26.08 3.66
CA SER A 8 -15.49 -25.10 2.86
C SER A 8 -16.06 -23.93 3.69
N ALA A 9 -16.47 -24.21 4.93
CA ALA A 9 -16.95 -23.20 5.87
C ALA A 9 -15.82 -22.26 6.34
N GLU A 10 -14.63 -22.79 6.58
CA GLU A 10 -13.46 -22.00 6.98
C GLU A 10 -12.92 -21.15 5.83
N GLN A 11 -12.95 -21.67 4.60
CA GLN A 11 -12.53 -20.94 3.41
C GLN A 11 -13.43 -19.71 3.18
N ALA A 12 -14.75 -19.86 3.34
CA ALA A 12 -15.69 -18.74 3.26
C ALA A 12 -15.48 -17.69 4.37
N HIS A 13 -15.19 -18.13 5.60
CA HIS A 13 -14.85 -17.23 6.70
C HIS A 13 -13.54 -16.48 6.42
N MET A 14 -12.52 -17.18 5.91
CA MET A 14 -11.22 -16.60 5.59
C MET A 14 -11.32 -15.53 4.49
N THR A 15 -12.08 -15.77 3.42
CA THR A 15 -12.29 -14.76 2.36
C THR A 15 -12.85 -13.46 2.92
N ARG A 16 -13.84 -13.52 3.82
CA ARG A 16 -14.40 -12.32 4.46
C ARG A 16 -13.36 -11.57 5.31
N VAL A 17 -12.50 -12.31 6.00
CA VAL A 17 -11.40 -11.72 6.79
C VAL A 17 -10.38 -11.03 5.88
N ILE A 18 -10.06 -11.64 4.74
CA ILE A 18 -9.13 -11.07 3.74
C ILE A 18 -9.70 -9.77 3.18
N GLU A 19 -10.95 -9.77 2.73
CA GLU A 19 -11.60 -8.56 2.19
C GLU A 19 -11.61 -7.42 3.21
N ARG A 20 -11.98 -7.73 4.47
CA ARG A 20 -11.93 -6.74 5.56
C ARG A 20 -10.52 -6.19 5.76
N LYS A 21 -9.52 -7.07 5.71
CA LYS A 21 -8.12 -6.67 5.88
C LYS A 21 -7.63 -5.80 4.72
N GLN A 22 -8.00 -6.12 3.48
CA GLN A 22 -7.67 -5.29 2.31
C GLN A 22 -8.21 -3.86 2.47
N MET A 23 -9.46 -3.69 2.94
CA MET A 23 -10.01 -2.36 3.24
C MET A 23 -9.22 -1.62 4.32
N GLN A 24 -8.83 -2.31 5.40
CA GLN A 24 -8.05 -1.71 6.48
C GLN A 24 -6.66 -1.28 6.00
N ASP A 25 -5.99 -2.12 5.22
CA ASP A 25 -4.67 -1.83 4.67
C ASP A 25 -4.73 -0.67 3.67
N PHE A 26 -5.79 -0.59 2.86
CA PHE A 26 -6.03 0.54 1.97
C PHE A 26 -6.20 1.86 2.75
N MET A 27 -7.00 1.86 3.81
CA MET A 27 -7.19 3.06 4.63
C MET A 27 -5.89 3.52 5.30
N ARG A 28 -5.07 2.57 5.77
CA ARG A 28 -3.74 2.88 6.32
C ARG A 28 -2.81 3.49 5.26
N MET A 29 -2.79 2.92 4.06
CA MET A 29 -2.02 3.46 2.94
C MET A 29 -2.48 4.89 2.60
N TYR A 30 -3.78 5.12 2.53
CA TYR A 30 -4.35 6.44 2.27
C TYR A 30 -3.92 7.47 3.32
N SER A 31 -4.09 7.17 4.62
CA SER A 31 -3.69 8.08 5.70
C SER A 31 -2.18 8.38 5.68
N SER A 32 -1.35 7.36 5.47
CA SER A 32 0.11 7.53 5.38
C SER A 32 0.52 8.39 4.18
N LEU A 33 -0.16 8.22 3.04
CA LEU A 33 0.10 9.03 1.85
C LEU A 33 -0.26 10.50 2.07
N VAL A 34 -1.42 10.77 2.66
CA VAL A 34 -1.86 12.14 2.98
C VAL A 34 -0.85 12.81 3.90
N GLU A 35 -0.44 12.16 4.99
CA GLU A 35 0.57 12.68 5.91
C GLU A 35 1.91 12.97 5.20
N ARG A 36 2.37 12.04 4.37
CA ARG A 36 3.64 12.17 3.63
C ARG A 36 3.64 13.36 2.68
N CYS A 37 2.58 13.49 1.87
CA CYS A 37 2.50 14.58 0.90
C CYS A 37 2.28 15.92 1.58
N PHE A 38 1.50 15.97 2.67
CA PHE A 38 1.37 17.18 3.48
C PHE A 38 2.74 17.63 4.02
N ASN A 39 3.48 16.74 4.69
CA ASN A 39 4.80 17.07 5.27
C ASN A 39 5.86 17.45 4.23
N SER A 40 5.75 16.95 3.00
CA SER A 40 6.74 17.22 1.94
C SER A 40 6.40 18.45 1.10
N CYS A 41 5.12 18.75 0.91
CA CYS A 41 4.67 19.75 -0.04
C CYS A 41 4.09 21.00 0.61
N CYS A 42 3.36 20.89 1.73
CA CYS A 42 2.71 22.02 2.37
C CYS A 42 3.68 22.71 3.33
N ASN A 43 4.35 23.76 2.86
CA ASN A 43 5.40 24.45 3.59
C ASN A 43 5.17 25.97 3.70
N ASP A 44 4.13 26.50 3.06
CA ASP A 44 3.70 27.89 3.21
C ASP A 44 2.41 27.94 4.06
N PHE A 45 2.50 28.61 5.21
CA PHE A 45 1.40 28.74 6.17
C PHE A 45 0.86 30.17 6.24
N THR A 46 1.08 30.98 5.20
CA THR A 46 0.56 32.36 5.12
C THR A 46 -0.91 32.45 4.68
N SER A 47 -1.47 31.33 4.17
CA SER A 47 -2.85 31.22 3.68
C SER A 47 -3.51 29.93 4.17
N LYS A 48 -4.84 29.93 4.21
CA LYS A 48 -5.66 28.72 4.49
C LYS A 48 -5.86 27.81 3.26
N ALA A 49 -5.50 28.31 2.08
CA ALA A 49 -5.63 27.59 0.81
C ALA A 49 -4.25 27.25 0.28
N LEU A 50 -4.14 26.09 -0.38
CA LEU A 50 -2.91 25.67 -1.05
C LEU A 50 -2.58 26.64 -2.19
N SER A 51 -1.30 26.94 -2.33
CA SER A 51 -0.79 27.62 -3.52
C SER A 51 -0.76 26.67 -4.72
N SER A 52 -0.74 27.20 -5.94
CA SER A 52 -0.64 26.37 -7.15
C SER A 52 0.63 25.50 -7.20
N LYS A 53 1.71 25.94 -6.52
CA LYS A 53 2.95 25.15 -6.38
C LYS A 53 2.74 23.95 -5.46
N GLU A 54 2.08 24.14 -4.32
CA GLU A 54 1.78 23.07 -3.37
C GLU A 54 0.80 22.06 -3.95
N GLU A 55 -0.25 22.53 -4.66
CA GLU A 55 -1.19 21.66 -5.38
C GLU A 55 -0.45 20.76 -6.38
N GLN A 56 0.41 21.32 -7.23
CA GLN A 56 1.20 20.55 -8.19
C GLN A 56 2.15 19.57 -7.48
N CYS A 57 2.74 19.96 -6.36
CA CYS A 57 3.59 19.08 -5.56
C CYS A 57 2.80 17.89 -5.00
N VAL A 58 1.61 18.11 -4.42
CA VAL A 58 0.76 17.05 -3.86
C VAL A 58 0.32 16.07 -4.94
N LEU A 59 -0.05 16.55 -6.13
CA LEU A 59 -0.37 15.70 -7.28
C LEU A 59 0.82 14.81 -7.68
N ASN A 60 2.01 15.40 -7.81
CA ASN A 60 3.23 14.67 -8.16
C ASN A 60 3.64 13.69 -7.05
N CYS A 61 3.51 14.08 -5.79
CA CYS A 61 3.80 13.24 -4.62
C CYS A 61 2.90 11.99 -4.61
N THR A 62 1.60 12.19 -4.85
CA THR A 62 0.60 11.13 -4.90
C THR A 62 0.90 10.13 -6.01
N ASP A 63 1.05 10.61 -7.24
CA ASP A 63 1.36 9.75 -8.40
C ASP A 63 2.69 8.99 -8.22
N LYS A 64 3.73 9.70 -7.76
CA LYS A 64 5.04 9.09 -7.51
C LYS A 64 4.98 8.02 -6.43
N PHE A 65 4.24 8.24 -5.35
CA PHE A 65 4.13 7.28 -4.27
C PHE A 65 3.38 6.02 -4.67
N LEU A 66 2.28 6.15 -5.42
CA LEU A 66 1.51 4.99 -5.88
C LEU A 66 2.34 4.12 -6.84
N LYS A 67 2.98 4.74 -7.84
CA LYS A 67 3.89 4.03 -8.76
C LYS A 67 5.07 3.39 -8.03
N HIS A 68 5.61 4.07 -7.01
CA HIS A 68 6.67 3.52 -6.18
C HIS A 68 6.18 2.30 -5.38
N SER A 69 5.01 2.39 -4.75
CA SER A 69 4.44 1.32 -3.95
C SER A 69 4.14 0.08 -4.78
N GLU A 70 3.58 0.26 -5.99
CA GLU A 70 3.37 -0.82 -6.96
C GLU A 70 4.69 -1.51 -7.33
N ARG A 71 5.70 -0.72 -7.69
CA ARG A 71 7.01 -1.26 -8.09
C ARG A 71 7.70 -2.01 -6.95
N VAL A 72 7.67 -1.45 -5.74
CA VAL A 72 8.23 -2.10 -4.54
C VAL A 72 7.47 -3.39 -4.25
N GLY A 73 6.14 -3.39 -4.36
CA GLY A 73 5.30 -4.58 -4.20
C GLY A 73 5.68 -5.70 -5.17
N ALA A 74 5.90 -5.38 -6.45
CA ALA A 74 6.34 -6.35 -7.46
C ALA A 74 7.70 -6.96 -7.11
N ARG A 75 8.69 -6.12 -6.77
CA ARG A 75 10.03 -6.61 -6.36
C ARG A 75 10.00 -7.43 -5.08
N PHE A 76 9.16 -7.05 -4.12
CA PHE A 76 8.97 -7.80 -2.88
C PHE A 76 8.40 -9.20 -3.16
N ALA A 77 7.41 -9.31 -4.04
CA ALA A 77 6.84 -10.60 -4.43
C ALA A 77 7.88 -11.51 -5.10
N GLU A 78 8.71 -10.97 -5.99
CA GLU A 78 9.83 -11.69 -6.63
C GLU A 78 10.80 -12.25 -5.57
N HIS A 79 11.32 -11.41 -4.68
CA HIS A 79 12.26 -11.84 -3.64
C HIS A 79 11.64 -12.81 -2.63
N ASN A 80 10.38 -12.62 -2.28
CA ASN A 80 9.69 -13.54 -1.37
C ASN A 80 9.54 -14.93 -2.00
N ALA A 81 9.28 -15.02 -3.31
CA ALA A 81 9.24 -16.30 -4.02
C ALA A 81 10.62 -16.97 -4.08
N GLU A 82 11.69 -16.20 -4.33
CA GLU A 82 13.09 -16.68 -4.31
C GLU A 82 13.46 -17.26 -2.94
N MET A 83 13.16 -16.54 -1.85
CA MET A 83 13.45 -17.00 -0.48
C MET A 83 12.70 -18.30 -0.14
N MET A 84 11.43 -18.39 -0.50
CA MET A 84 10.63 -19.60 -0.29
C MET A 84 11.19 -20.79 -1.06
N GLY A 85 11.61 -20.58 -2.33
CA GLY A 85 12.27 -21.58 -3.15
C GLY A 85 13.62 -22.03 -2.58
N ALA A 86 14.42 -21.10 -2.06
CA ALA A 86 15.70 -21.40 -1.41
C ALA A 86 15.52 -22.17 -0.08
N SER A 87 14.46 -21.90 0.68
CA SER A 87 14.15 -22.62 1.92
C SER A 87 13.59 -24.04 1.69
N ALA A 88 13.07 -24.34 0.51
CA ALA A 88 12.55 -25.67 0.17
C ALA A 88 13.63 -26.65 -0.35
N GLN A 89 14.84 -26.16 -0.65
CA GLN A 89 15.97 -26.96 -1.14
C GLN A 89 16.93 -27.42 -0.02
N LYS A 90 16.59 -27.16 1.25
CA LYS A 90 17.37 -27.56 2.42
C LYS A 90 16.57 -28.58 3.23
#